data_AF-A0A944YEJ3-F1
#
_entry.id   AF-A0A944YEJ3-F1
#
_cell.length_a   1.000
_cell.length_b   1.000
_cell.length_c   1.000
_cell.angle_alpha   90.00
_cell.angle_beta   90.00
_cell.angle_gamma   90.00
#
_symmetry.space_group_name_H-M   'P 1'
#
loop_
_entity.id
_entity.type
_entity.pdbx_description
1 polymer ?
#
loop_
_entity_poly.entity_id
_entity_poly.type
_entity_poly.pdbx_seq_one_letter_code
_entity_poly.pdbx_strand_id
1 'polypeptide(L)'
;MKIKNTILLVTLFLTLSTHSAESEQSVLNEQLQDHAWQMGTWMAVGDNGNTWLITFTPALNGNAILLDGKQVDSQGATLMSMHAVRSYDPNQKALVTVFKGANAEPSWSNMGSIKPGFSNFRRTTVNADGQIETHLTLDKEINADTYHNIGLTLDGAGKIISRNPWEHRRVTHFMDAIHEVEVNAEVYVMNLVPNPYQFHDAQWKVSDLEIARILLTNAIHMNENNARLFSARARVLMHLEQWELAARDYLTFSELDEKGGNDGHHASLIWMDGAALQAKVADLKDYQLYCHRMLGRFGGSRNLMTVERIAKSALFHKTAEVDLQKATKLAEFSLRMDWPHAKFVKALADYRLGQTATASEFVDQCLSNLPGRQPFLAIQANLLGALIAKAQSNESKFKLYRDRAESNMRGRKYSWFHNRVICESLLAELKSGR
;
A
#
# COMPACT_ATOMS: atom_id res chain seq x y z
N MET A 1 18.38 62.71 4.41
CA MET A 1 19.00 61.48 3.88
C MET A 1 18.58 60.33 4.78
N LYS A 2 18.20 59.18 4.21
CA LYS A 2 17.43 58.08 4.81
C LYS A 2 18.21 57.25 5.85
N ILE A 3 17.42 56.72 6.79
CA ILE A 3 17.63 55.67 7.81
C ILE A 3 18.17 54.35 7.21
N LYS A 4 19.00 53.60 7.97
CA LYS A 4 18.75 52.17 8.29
C LYS A 4 19.63 51.62 9.42
N ASN A 5 18.95 51.18 10.47
CA ASN A 5 19.40 50.41 11.64
C ASN A 5 19.86 49.00 11.27
N THR A 6 20.79 48.43 12.05
CA THR A 6 20.68 47.04 12.54
C THR A 6 21.38 46.96 13.90
N ILE A 7 20.60 46.70 14.95
CA ILE A 7 21.03 46.58 16.34
C ILE A 7 21.22 45.11 16.69
N LEU A 8 22.37 44.83 17.30
CA LEU A 8 22.73 43.64 18.06
C LEU A 8 21.91 43.61 19.36
N LEU A 9 21.28 42.48 19.71
CA LEU A 9 20.95 42.22 21.12
C LEU A 9 21.02 40.72 21.43
N VAL A 10 22.09 40.39 22.15
CA VAL A 10 22.26 39.20 22.97
C VAL A 10 21.30 39.30 24.15
N THR A 11 20.45 38.31 24.36
CA THR A 11 19.68 38.20 25.61
C THR A 11 19.82 36.79 26.17
N LEU A 12 20.61 36.73 27.23
CA LEU A 12 20.75 35.67 28.21
C LEU A 12 19.38 35.43 28.89
N PHE A 13 18.85 34.21 28.84
CA PHE A 13 17.88 33.73 29.83
C PHE A 13 18.51 32.55 30.58
N LEU A 14 18.99 32.88 31.78
CA LEU A 14 19.22 31.93 32.86
C LEU A 14 17.85 31.52 33.41
N THR A 15 17.45 30.27 33.20
CA THR A 15 16.56 29.55 34.12
C THR A 15 17.29 28.30 34.59
N LEU A 16 17.72 28.33 35.85
CA LEU A 16 18.03 27.13 36.63
C LEU A 16 16.75 26.31 36.74
N SER A 17 16.64 25.26 35.93
CA SER A 17 15.64 24.21 36.15
C SER A 17 16.33 23.07 36.88
N THR A 18 16.11 23.03 38.18
CA THR A 18 16.37 21.90 39.07
C THR A 18 15.89 20.59 38.45
N HIS A 19 16.67 19.52 38.62
CA HIS A 19 16.24 18.14 38.40
C HIS A 19 14.82 17.92 38.94
N SER A 20 13.88 17.62 38.05
CA SER A 20 12.76 16.75 38.36
C SER A 20 12.89 15.53 37.46
N ALA A 21 13.25 14.41 38.10
CA ALA A 21 13.02 13.07 37.59
C ALA A 21 11.50 12.87 37.42
N GLU A 22 10.95 13.41 36.33
CA GLU A 22 9.68 12.97 35.79
C GLU A 22 10.01 11.82 34.84
N SER A 23 9.40 10.66 35.11
CA SER A 23 9.68 9.39 34.45
C SER A 23 9.85 9.53 32.93
N GLU A 24 11.06 9.29 32.44
CA GLU A 24 11.38 9.08 31.02
C GLU A 24 10.61 7.85 30.52
N GLN A 25 9.34 8.03 30.18
CA GLN A 25 8.61 7.00 29.47
C GLN A 25 9.20 6.98 28.05
N SER A 26 10.00 5.95 27.77
CA SER A 26 10.68 5.80 26.47
C SER A 26 9.66 5.95 25.33
N VAL A 27 9.92 6.89 24.43
CA VAL A 27 9.12 7.15 23.22
C VAL A 27 9.21 5.97 22.23
N LEU A 28 10.17 5.08 22.47
CA LEU A 28 10.37 3.83 21.76
C LEU A 28 9.89 2.65 22.61
N ASN A 29 9.34 1.64 21.95
CA ASN A 29 8.94 0.40 22.62
C ASN A 29 10.15 -0.33 23.23
N GLU A 30 9.90 -1.38 24.01
CA GLU A 30 10.97 -2.17 24.66
C GLU A 30 11.99 -2.74 23.66
N GLN A 31 11.55 -3.12 22.44
CA GLN A 31 12.43 -3.66 21.40
C GLN A 31 13.35 -2.61 20.77
N LEU A 32 13.00 -1.32 20.86
CA LEU A 32 13.72 -0.20 20.28
C LEU A 32 14.26 0.78 21.34
N GLN A 33 14.00 0.59 22.63
CA GLN A 33 14.39 1.54 23.68
C GLN A 33 15.90 1.84 23.69
N ASP A 34 16.73 0.86 23.34
CA ASP A 34 18.19 1.00 23.23
C ASP A 34 18.62 1.92 22.07
N HIS A 35 17.69 2.39 21.23
CA HIS A 35 17.93 3.43 20.22
C HIS A 35 17.66 4.84 20.69
N ALA A 36 17.12 5.05 21.90
CA ALA A 36 16.74 6.39 22.36
C ALA A 36 17.89 7.40 22.20
N TRP A 37 19.13 6.96 22.41
CA TRP A 37 20.33 7.77 22.22
C TRP A 37 20.52 8.30 20.79
N GLN A 38 20.04 7.61 19.75
CA GLN A 38 20.16 8.04 18.34
C GLN A 38 19.09 9.06 17.92
N MET A 39 18.04 9.29 18.70
CA MET A 39 16.92 10.13 18.28
C MET A 39 17.33 11.59 18.04
N GLY A 40 16.69 12.27 17.08
CA GLY A 40 17.02 13.65 16.70
C GLY A 40 17.90 13.75 15.44
N THR A 41 18.39 14.95 15.15
CA THR A 41 19.18 15.23 13.94
C THR A 41 20.68 15.25 14.23
N TRP A 42 21.44 14.61 13.35
CA TRP A 42 22.89 14.49 13.42
C TRP A 42 23.55 14.96 12.14
N MET A 43 24.73 15.54 12.29
CA MET A 43 25.51 16.11 11.20
C MET A 43 26.91 15.50 11.17
N ALA A 44 27.34 15.02 10.01
CA ALA A 44 28.73 14.69 9.74
C ALA A 44 29.26 15.56 8.60
N VAL A 45 30.54 15.92 8.65
CA VAL A 45 31.22 16.62 7.56
C VAL A 45 32.21 15.65 6.94
N GLY A 46 32.04 15.35 5.66
CA GLY A 46 32.95 14.48 4.91
C GLY A 46 34.25 15.18 4.55
N ASP A 47 35.28 14.40 4.21
CA ASP A 47 36.61 14.90 3.84
C ASP A 47 36.59 15.83 2.62
N ASN A 48 35.55 15.72 1.77
CA ASN A 48 35.33 16.58 0.61
C ASN A 48 34.59 17.89 0.93
N GLY A 49 34.33 18.18 2.22
CA GLY A 49 33.61 19.37 2.68
C GLY A 49 32.08 19.27 2.58
N ASN A 50 31.54 18.17 2.05
CA ASN A 50 30.09 17.96 2.00
C ASN A 50 29.57 17.63 3.40
N THR A 51 28.38 18.14 3.71
CA THR A 51 27.71 17.89 4.98
C THR A 51 26.63 16.83 4.80
N TRP A 52 26.61 15.84 5.69
CA TRP A 52 25.58 14.82 5.78
C TRP A 52 24.72 15.07 7.01
N LEU A 53 23.43 15.30 6.81
CA LEU A 53 22.43 15.39 7.87
C LEU A 53 21.62 14.10 7.91
N ILE A 54 21.33 13.57 9.09
CA ILE A 54 20.43 12.44 9.27
C ILE A 54 19.56 12.64 10.49
N THR A 55 18.25 12.49 10.32
CA THR A 55 17.26 12.61 11.40
C THR A 55 16.67 11.24 11.71
N PHE A 56 16.61 10.90 12.98
CA PHE A 56 15.93 9.71 13.49
C PHE A 56 14.68 10.12 14.26
N THR A 57 13.51 9.69 13.78
CA THR A 57 12.21 10.06 14.33
C THR A 57 11.42 8.79 14.70
N PRO A 58 10.88 8.67 15.92
CA PRO A 58 10.03 7.54 16.25
C PRO A 58 8.74 7.58 15.41
N ALA A 59 8.25 6.39 15.06
CA ALA A 59 7.00 6.19 14.35
C ALA A 59 6.27 4.96 14.92
N LEU A 60 5.00 4.81 14.57
CA LEU A 60 4.17 3.67 14.98
C LEU A 60 4.17 3.46 16.50
N ASN A 61 3.93 4.52 17.28
CA ASN A 61 3.98 4.49 18.75
C ASN A 61 5.28 3.88 19.29
N GLY A 62 6.41 4.23 18.68
CA GLY A 62 7.72 3.75 19.11
C GLY A 62 8.13 2.37 18.60
N ASN A 63 7.36 1.77 17.68
CA ASN A 63 7.67 0.45 17.11
C ASN A 63 8.47 0.53 15.80
N ALA A 64 8.68 1.74 15.29
CA ALA A 64 9.59 2.01 14.19
C ALA A 64 10.35 3.32 14.41
N ILE A 65 11.44 3.48 13.68
CA ILE A 65 12.21 4.71 13.57
C ILE A 65 12.31 5.06 12.09
N LEU A 66 11.91 6.28 11.72
CA LEU A 66 12.13 6.86 10.40
C LEU A 66 13.51 7.50 10.36
N LEU A 67 14.22 7.28 9.27
CA LEU A 67 15.52 7.85 9.00
C LEU A 67 15.42 8.72 7.76
N ASP A 68 15.70 10.01 7.91
CA ASP A 68 15.74 10.96 6.81
C ASP A 68 17.14 11.56 6.71
N GLY A 69 17.88 11.12 5.70
CA GLY A 69 19.25 11.53 5.42
C GLY A 69 19.35 12.46 4.22
N LYS A 70 20.29 13.40 4.27
CA LYS A 70 20.55 14.34 3.18
C LYS A 70 22.02 14.71 3.12
N GLN A 71 22.62 14.62 1.94
CA GLN A 71 23.90 15.26 1.66
C GLN A 71 23.69 16.63 1.04
N VAL A 72 24.44 17.61 1.53
CA VAL A 72 24.53 18.93 0.92
C VAL A 72 25.98 19.28 0.62
N ASP A 73 26.20 19.98 -0.49
CA ASP A 73 27.50 20.57 -0.81
C ASP A 73 27.75 21.85 0.01
N SER A 74 28.93 22.44 -0.18
CA SER A 74 29.33 23.69 0.47
C SER A 74 28.46 24.90 0.12
N GLN A 75 27.64 24.81 -0.93
CA GLN A 75 26.71 25.84 -1.39
C GLN A 75 25.28 25.58 -0.89
N GLY A 76 25.06 24.49 -0.15
CA GLY A 76 23.76 24.08 0.39
C GLY A 76 22.88 23.34 -0.62
N ALA A 77 23.38 23.00 -1.81
CA ALA A 77 22.64 22.22 -2.79
C ALA A 77 22.57 20.76 -2.35
N THR A 78 21.43 20.12 -2.61
CA THR A 78 21.20 18.72 -2.22
C THR A 78 21.87 17.80 -3.23
N LEU A 79 22.85 17.02 -2.79
CA LEU A 79 23.54 16.05 -3.64
C LEU A 79 22.86 14.68 -3.58
N MET A 80 22.33 14.31 -2.41
CA MET A 80 21.72 13.01 -2.17
C MET A 80 20.67 13.13 -1.07
N SER A 81 19.61 12.33 -1.18
CA SER A 81 18.65 12.11 -0.10
C SER A 81 18.52 10.61 0.14
N MET A 82 18.25 10.26 1.39
CA MET A 82 18.07 8.90 1.85
C MET A 82 16.83 8.87 2.74
N HIS A 83 15.96 7.89 2.52
CA HIS A 83 14.83 7.64 3.39
C HIS A 83 14.90 6.18 3.84
N ALA A 84 14.72 5.89 5.11
CA ALA A 84 14.68 4.51 5.59
C ALA A 84 13.70 4.35 6.75
N VAL A 85 13.23 3.13 6.93
CA VAL A 85 12.45 2.73 8.10
C VAL A 85 13.22 1.65 8.82
N ARG A 86 13.37 1.81 10.13
CA ARG A 86 13.94 0.82 11.02
C ARG A 86 12.87 0.27 11.95
N SER A 87 12.88 -1.04 12.14
CA SER A 87 11.96 -1.74 13.04
C SER A 87 12.57 -3.04 13.53
N TYR A 88 12.01 -3.62 14.59
CA TYR A 88 12.39 -4.95 15.06
C TYR A 88 11.61 -6.03 14.29
N ASP A 89 12.33 -6.98 13.69
CA ASP A 89 11.73 -8.16 13.07
C ASP A 89 11.72 -9.32 14.09
N PRO A 90 10.54 -9.74 14.59
CA PRO A 90 10.45 -10.79 15.60
C PRO A 90 10.85 -12.18 15.07
N ASN A 91 10.70 -12.43 13.77
CA ASN A 91 11.08 -13.72 13.17
C ASN A 91 12.60 -13.87 13.11
N GLN A 92 13.27 -12.79 12.73
CA GLN A 92 14.73 -12.75 12.61
C GLN A 92 15.42 -12.43 13.94
N LYS A 93 14.66 -11.99 14.95
CA LYS A 93 15.15 -11.50 16.25
C LYS A 93 16.25 -10.45 16.08
N ALA A 94 16.05 -9.55 15.12
CA ALA A 94 17.03 -8.57 14.69
C ALA A 94 16.36 -7.27 14.30
N LEU A 95 17.12 -6.18 14.32
CA LEU A 95 16.68 -4.91 13.78
C LEU A 95 16.86 -4.91 12.28
N VAL A 96 15.82 -4.50 11.56
CA VAL A 96 15.85 -4.38 10.11
C VAL A 96 15.67 -2.90 9.77
N THR A 97 16.65 -2.34 9.05
CA THR A 97 16.55 -1.01 8.46
C THR A 97 16.37 -1.15 6.96
N VAL A 98 15.24 -0.72 6.41
CA VAL A 98 14.96 -0.77 4.98
C VAL A 98 15.06 0.63 4.40
N PHE A 99 15.97 0.78 3.46
CA PHE A 99 16.27 2.02 2.78
C PHE A 99 15.51 2.08 1.46
N LYS A 100 14.97 3.26 1.17
CA LYS A 100 14.33 3.59 -0.10
C LYS A 100 15.38 3.66 -1.20
N GLY A 101 15.19 2.85 -2.24
CA GLY A 101 15.94 2.95 -3.50
C GLY A 101 15.73 4.30 -4.19
N ALA A 102 16.76 4.80 -4.88
CA ALA A 102 16.64 6.00 -5.69
C ALA A 102 15.90 5.67 -7.00
N ASN A 103 14.91 6.49 -7.38
CA ASN A 103 14.15 6.32 -8.62
C ASN A 103 13.50 4.93 -8.77
N ALA A 104 13.99 4.11 -9.70
CA ALA A 104 13.50 2.74 -9.97
C ALA A 104 14.33 1.67 -9.27
N GLU A 105 15.36 2.04 -8.50
CA GLU A 105 16.16 1.10 -7.75
C GLU A 105 15.33 0.41 -6.66
N PRO A 106 15.53 -0.91 -6.45
CA PRO A 106 14.87 -1.62 -5.37
C PRO A 106 15.32 -1.08 -4.01
N SER A 107 14.43 -1.14 -3.03
CA SER A 107 14.82 -0.96 -1.63
C SER A 107 15.84 -2.01 -1.22
N TRP A 108 16.74 -1.66 -0.31
CA TRP A 108 17.64 -2.63 0.31
C TRP A 108 17.49 -2.61 1.82
N SER A 109 17.87 -3.71 2.46
CA SER A 109 17.80 -3.84 3.91
C SER A 109 19.18 -4.04 4.53
N ASN A 110 19.34 -3.50 5.73
CA ASN A 110 20.42 -3.84 6.62
C ASN A 110 19.83 -4.55 7.83
N MET A 111 20.47 -5.62 8.27
CA MET A 111 20.12 -6.33 9.50
C MET A 111 21.12 -5.98 10.58
N GLY A 112 20.65 -5.76 11.79
CA GLY A 112 21.49 -5.28 12.85
C GLY A 112 21.06 -5.71 14.24
N SER A 113 21.91 -5.38 15.19
CA SER A 113 21.61 -5.46 16.61
C SER A 113 22.07 -4.19 17.27
N ILE A 114 21.37 -3.81 18.32
CA ILE A 114 21.67 -2.62 19.10
C ILE A 114 21.72 -2.95 20.56
N LYS A 115 22.58 -2.17 21.20
CA LYS A 115 22.79 -2.12 22.63
C LYS A 115 22.84 -0.63 23.00
N PRO A 116 22.66 -0.28 24.28
CA PRO A 116 22.85 1.08 24.73
C PRO A 116 24.20 1.63 24.27
N GLY A 117 24.18 2.78 23.58
CA GLY A 117 25.37 3.44 23.02
C GLY A 117 26.08 2.73 21.87
N PHE A 118 25.50 1.67 21.28
CA PHE A 118 26.14 0.94 20.20
C PHE A 118 25.14 0.30 19.22
N SER A 119 25.36 0.49 17.93
CA SER A 119 24.64 -0.19 16.85
C SER A 119 25.60 -0.92 15.93
N ASN A 120 25.14 -2.03 15.35
CA ASN A 120 25.79 -2.64 14.19
C ASN A 120 24.75 -3.03 13.15
N PHE A 121 25.10 -2.84 11.88
CA PHE A 121 24.24 -3.15 10.74
C PHE A 121 25.08 -3.81 9.65
N ARG A 122 24.61 -4.96 9.18
CA ARG A 122 25.19 -5.73 8.09
C ARG A 122 24.30 -5.67 6.86
N ARG A 123 24.92 -5.51 5.70
CA ARG A 123 24.32 -5.73 4.38
C ARG A 123 25.23 -6.66 3.58
N THR A 124 24.64 -7.54 2.78
CA THR A 124 25.38 -8.35 1.82
C THR A 124 24.85 -8.03 0.41
N THR A 125 25.75 -7.81 -0.54
CA THR A 125 25.45 -7.48 -1.94
C THR A 125 26.23 -8.42 -2.86
N VAL A 126 25.85 -8.44 -4.14
CA VAL A 126 26.59 -9.13 -5.19
C VAL A 126 27.11 -8.09 -6.16
N ASN A 127 28.42 -8.08 -6.42
CA ASN A 127 29.03 -7.12 -7.34
C ASN A 127 28.87 -7.54 -8.81
N ALA A 128 29.38 -6.72 -9.74
CA ALA A 128 29.24 -6.95 -11.18
C ALA A 128 29.86 -8.28 -11.66
N ASP A 129 30.84 -8.80 -10.93
CA ASP A 129 31.53 -10.06 -11.21
C ASP A 129 30.85 -11.27 -10.55
N GLY A 130 29.67 -11.07 -9.93
CA GLY A 130 28.94 -12.14 -9.24
C GLY A 130 29.51 -12.51 -7.87
N GLN A 131 30.46 -11.73 -7.34
CA GLN A 131 31.08 -11.99 -6.05
C GLN A 131 30.27 -11.36 -4.92
N ILE A 132 30.28 -12.02 -3.76
CA ILE A 132 29.58 -11.56 -2.56
C ILE A 132 30.43 -10.51 -1.84
N GLU A 133 29.85 -9.34 -1.59
CA GLU A 133 30.43 -8.29 -0.75
C GLU A 133 29.62 -8.14 0.53
N THR A 134 30.28 -7.91 1.65
CA THR A 134 29.61 -7.66 2.94
C THR A 134 30.03 -6.32 3.49
N HIS A 135 29.04 -5.47 3.77
CA HIS A 135 29.22 -4.18 4.41
C HIS A 135 28.75 -4.26 5.86
N LEU A 136 29.59 -3.81 6.78
CA LEU A 136 29.30 -3.68 8.19
C LEU A 136 29.43 -2.21 8.59
N THR A 137 28.36 -1.65 9.10
CA THR A 137 28.31 -0.30 9.68
C THR A 137 28.16 -0.42 11.18
N LEU A 138 28.96 0.30 11.93
CA LEU A 138 28.90 0.38 13.39
C LEU A 138 28.66 1.83 13.80
N ASP A 139 27.66 2.09 14.63
CA ASP A 139 27.56 3.38 15.32
C ASP A 139 27.98 3.18 16.79
N LYS A 140 28.90 4.00 17.27
CA LYS A 140 29.31 4.01 18.68
C LYS A 140 29.07 5.38 19.26
N GLU A 141 28.19 5.46 20.26
CA GLU A 141 28.02 6.66 21.07
C GLU A 141 29.32 6.96 21.82
N ILE A 142 29.75 8.22 21.73
CA ILE A 142 30.90 8.72 22.48
C ILE A 142 30.40 9.51 23.70
N ASN A 143 29.37 10.33 23.49
CA ASN A 143 28.64 11.06 24.51
C ASN A 143 27.28 11.48 23.92
N ALA A 144 26.48 12.19 24.73
CA ALA A 144 25.15 12.66 24.35
C ALA A 144 25.11 13.42 23.02
N ASP A 145 26.18 14.08 22.60
CA ASP A 145 26.21 14.97 21.43
C ASP A 145 27.07 14.43 20.29
N THR A 146 27.69 13.26 20.45
CA THR A 146 28.64 12.73 19.49
C THR A 146 28.56 11.22 19.38
N TYR A 147 28.47 10.72 18.14
CA TYR A 147 28.72 9.31 17.85
C TYR A 147 29.68 9.14 16.66
N HIS A 148 30.38 8.01 16.64
CA HIS A 148 31.25 7.63 15.53
C HIS A 148 30.56 6.56 14.68
N ASN A 149 30.50 6.81 13.37
CA ASN A 149 30.05 5.86 12.37
C ASN A 149 31.27 5.21 11.70
N ILE A 150 31.42 3.90 11.87
CA ILE A 150 32.54 3.12 11.32
C ILE A 150 31.99 2.23 10.21
N GLY A 151 32.66 2.17 9.07
CA GLY A 151 32.31 1.26 7.98
C GLY A 151 33.43 0.29 7.66
N LEU A 152 33.08 -0.97 7.51
CA LEU A 152 33.96 -2.05 7.08
C LEU A 152 33.30 -2.73 5.88
N THR A 153 34.07 -2.94 4.81
CA THR A 153 33.65 -3.73 3.65
C THR A 153 34.58 -4.93 3.53
N LEU A 154 34.01 -6.13 3.47
CA LEU A 154 34.68 -7.34 3.01
C LEU A 154 34.33 -7.52 1.53
N ASP A 155 35.32 -7.37 0.66
CA ASP A 155 35.12 -7.52 -0.78
C ASP A 155 35.09 -9.00 -1.23
N GLY A 156 34.77 -9.22 -2.50
CA GLY A 156 34.66 -10.55 -3.10
C GLY A 156 35.96 -11.37 -3.12
N ALA A 157 37.12 -10.74 -2.88
CA ALA A 157 38.42 -11.39 -2.75
C ALA A 157 38.79 -11.68 -1.28
N GLY A 158 37.91 -11.34 -0.34
CA GLY A 158 38.15 -11.50 1.10
C GLY A 158 39.02 -10.42 1.72
N LYS A 159 39.26 -9.30 1.02
CA LYS A 159 40.00 -8.17 1.57
C LYS A 159 39.07 -7.27 2.39
N ILE A 160 39.56 -6.86 3.56
CA ILE A 160 38.86 -5.92 4.43
C ILE A 160 39.30 -4.49 4.10
N ILE A 161 38.33 -3.64 3.83
CA ILE A 161 38.49 -2.21 3.59
C ILE A 161 37.75 -1.46 4.69
N SER A 162 38.47 -0.72 5.53
CA SER A 162 37.89 0.15 6.55
C SER A 162 37.90 1.60 6.08
N ARG A 163 36.81 2.32 6.31
CA ARG A 163 36.83 3.80 6.25
C ARG A 163 37.21 4.38 7.61
N ASN A 164 37.78 5.58 7.59
CA ASN A 164 37.95 6.36 8.80
C ASN A 164 36.59 6.57 9.48
N PRO A 165 36.51 6.49 10.82
CA PRO A 165 35.28 6.78 11.54
C PRO A 165 34.78 8.19 11.17
N TRP A 166 33.52 8.28 10.77
CA TRP A 166 32.86 9.56 10.58
C TRP A 166 32.28 10.03 11.91
N GLU A 167 32.70 11.22 12.34
CA GLU A 167 32.14 11.85 13.52
C GLU A 167 30.80 12.50 13.14
N HIS A 168 29.74 12.08 13.82
CA HIS A 168 28.43 12.70 13.75
C HIS A 168 28.21 13.51 15.03
N ARG A 169 27.96 14.82 14.86
CA ARG A 169 27.60 15.74 15.93
C ARG A 169 26.11 15.99 15.94
N ARG A 170 25.52 16.01 17.12
CA ARG A 170 24.10 16.28 17.27
C ARG A 170 23.81 17.75 16.96
N VAL A 171 22.76 17.98 16.18
CA VAL A 171 22.26 19.30 15.82
C VAL A 171 21.03 19.66 16.64
N THR A 172 20.15 18.69 16.87
CA THR A 172 18.92 18.87 17.65
C THR A 172 18.74 17.75 18.67
N HIS A 173 18.38 18.13 19.89
CA HIS A 173 17.83 17.22 20.88
C HIS A 173 16.30 17.19 20.76
N PHE A 174 15.71 16.11 21.24
CA PHE A 174 14.34 15.66 20.97
C PHE A 174 13.19 16.61 21.38
N MET A 175 13.44 17.70 22.11
CA MET A 175 12.36 18.45 22.78
C MET A 175 11.48 19.37 21.92
N ASP A 176 11.79 19.62 20.64
CA ASP A 176 11.03 20.59 19.82
C ASP A 176 10.10 19.96 18.74
N ALA A 177 9.98 18.63 18.65
CA ALA A 177 9.25 17.97 17.56
C ALA A 177 8.02 17.14 18.01
N ILE A 178 7.62 17.21 19.29
CA ILE A 178 6.53 16.40 19.84
C ILE A 178 5.20 17.15 19.72
N HIS A 179 4.69 17.32 18.49
CA HIS A 179 3.27 17.65 18.29
C HIS A 179 2.60 16.99 17.06
N GLU A 180 3.29 16.16 16.27
CA GLU A 180 2.70 15.64 15.01
C GLU A 180 2.74 14.12 14.79
N VAL A 181 3.13 13.29 15.77
CA VAL A 181 3.13 11.82 15.60
C VAL A 181 2.17 11.09 16.55
N GLU A 182 1.00 11.69 16.79
CA GLU A 182 -0.22 10.95 17.20
C GLU A 182 -1.00 10.42 15.99
N VAL A 183 -0.40 10.44 14.80
CA VAL A 183 -1.05 9.98 13.58
C VAL A 183 -1.04 8.44 13.57
N ASN A 184 -2.17 7.86 13.97
CA ASN A 184 -2.61 6.48 13.77
C ASN A 184 -1.79 5.79 12.66
N ALA A 185 -1.14 4.66 12.97
CA ALA A 185 -0.36 3.87 12.01
C ALA A 185 -1.08 3.65 10.67
N GLU A 186 -2.42 3.50 10.71
CA GLU A 186 -3.29 3.46 9.54
C GLU A 186 -3.23 4.76 8.72
N VAL A 187 -3.38 5.93 9.35
CA VAL A 187 -3.34 7.24 8.70
C VAL A 187 -1.94 7.55 8.19
N TYR A 188 -0.89 7.19 8.92
CA TYR A 188 0.49 7.36 8.45
C TYR A 188 0.74 6.53 7.18
N VAL A 189 0.39 5.24 7.20
CA VAL A 189 0.55 4.38 6.02
C VAL A 189 -0.37 4.78 4.86
N MET A 190 -1.62 5.17 5.15
CA MET A 190 -2.57 5.59 4.12
C MET A 190 -2.24 6.98 3.56
N ASN A 191 -1.54 7.85 4.31
CA ASN A 191 -1.04 9.13 3.84
C ASN A 191 0.26 9.00 3.02
N LEU A 192 1.03 7.93 3.21
CA LEU A 192 2.12 7.57 2.29
C LEU A 192 1.62 7.17 0.90
N VAL A 193 0.31 6.94 0.75
CA VAL A 193 -0.35 6.53 -0.49
C VAL A 193 -1.15 7.71 -1.06
N PRO A 194 -0.70 8.36 -2.15
CA PRO A 194 -1.50 9.35 -2.84
C PRO A 194 -2.74 8.68 -3.43
N ASN A 195 -3.93 9.06 -2.93
CA ASN A 195 -5.22 8.55 -3.39
C ASN A 195 -5.33 7.00 -3.34
N PRO A 196 -5.52 6.42 -2.14
CA PRO A 196 -5.45 4.98 -1.94
C PRO A 196 -6.54 4.18 -2.66
N TYR A 197 -7.48 4.83 -3.34
CA TYR A 197 -8.64 4.20 -3.93
C TYR A 197 -8.52 3.96 -5.44
N GLN A 198 -7.55 4.56 -6.12
CA GLN A 198 -7.39 4.41 -7.57
C GLN A 198 -6.14 3.59 -7.90
N PHE A 199 -6.30 2.60 -8.78
CA PHE A 199 -5.19 1.79 -9.27
C PHE A 199 -4.43 2.60 -10.34
N HIS A 200 -3.55 3.50 -9.90
CA HIS A 200 -2.68 4.27 -10.78
C HIS A 200 -1.29 3.63 -10.82
N ASP A 201 -1.01 2.84 -11.85
CA ASP A 201 0.35 2.31 -12.13
C ASP A 201 1.42 3.41 -12.19
N ALA A 202 1.03 4.67 -12.44
CA ALA A 202 1.95 5.78 -12.69
C ALA A 202 2.38 6.58 -11.45
N GLN A 203 1.77 6.36 -10.27
CA GLN A 203 2.05 7.21 -9.08
C GLN A 203 3.00 6.57 -8.06
N TRP A 204 3.24 5.26 -8.12
CA TRP A 204 3.87 4.52 -7.03
C TRP A 204 5.25 4.03 -7.47
N LYS A 205 6.31 4.49 -6.80
CA LYS A 205 7.63 3.90 -6.98
C LYS A 205 7.66 2.55 -6.27
N VAL A 206 8.25 1.53 -6.90
CA VAL A 206 8.38 0.19 -6.31
C VAL A 206 9.05 0.24 -4.93
N SER A 207 10.01 1.14 -4.73
CA SER A 207 10.67 1.33 -3.43
C SER A 207 9.76 1.88 -2.33
N ASP A 208 8.74 2.69 -2.67
CA ASP A 208 7.74 3.18 -1.72
C ASP A 208 6.77 2.07 -1.30
N LEU A 209 6.38 1.22 -2.26
CA LEU A 209 5.53 0.05 -2.02
C LEU A 209 6.21 -0.96 -1.07
N GLU A 210 7.50 -1.23 -1.25
CA GLU A 210 8.24 -2.16 -0.38
C GLU A 210 8.36 -1.65 1.05
N ILE A 211 8.57 -0.34 1.25
CA ILE A 211 8.58 0.27 2.59
C ILE A 211 7.20 0.16 3.24
N ALA A 212 6.14 0.50 2.49
CA ALA A 212 4.77 0.41 2.98
C ALA A 212 4.40 -1.03 3.39
N ARG A 213 4.82 -2.04 2.61
CA ARG A 213 4.59 -3.47 2.91
C ARG A 213 5.15 -3.86 4.27
N ILE A 214 6.34 -3.38 4.62
CA ILE A 214 7.01 -3.69 5.89
C ILE A 214 6.33 -2.98 7.05
N LEU A 215 6.06 -1.67 6.91
CA LEU A 215 5.33 -0.89 7.92
C LEU A 215 3.99 -1.53 8.24
N LEU A 216 3.25 -1.98 7.22
CA LEU A 216 1.96 -2.66 7.38
C LEU A 216 2.11 -4.02 8.06
N THR A 217 3.17 -4.76 7.75
CA THR A 217 3.41 -6.06 8.38
C THR A 217 3.64 -5.90 9.89
N ASN A 218 4.42 -4.89 10.29
CA ASN A 218 4.63 -4.58 11.70
C ASN A 218 3.35 -4.07 12.37
N ALA A 219 2.60 -3.18 11.70
CA ALA A 219 1.32 -2.70 12.21
C ALA A 219 0.30 -3.83 12.42
N ILE A 220 0.25 -4.81 11.51
CA ILE A 220 -0.59 -6.01 11.65
C ILE A 220 -0.16 -6.84 12.85
N HIS A 221 1.15 -7.04 13.06
CA HIS A 221 1.63 -7.77 14.23
C HIS A 221 1.23 -7.11 15.55
N MET A 222 1.19 -5.77 15.58
CA MET A 222 0.76 -5.01 16.76
C MET A 222 -0.77 -5.01 16.96
N ASN A 223 -1.54 -5.16 15.88
CA ASN A 223 -2.99 -5.11 15.93
C ASN A 223 -3.60 -6.07 14.89
N GLU A 224 -3.52 -7.36 15.20
CA GLU A 224 -3.98 -8.44 14.34
C GLU A 224 -5.50 -8.44 14.09
N ASN A 225 -6.26 -7.72 14.92
CA ASN A 225 -7.72 -7.61 14.80
C ASN A 225 -8.16 -6.41 13.96
N ASN A 226 -7.24 -5.58 13.46
CA ASN A 226 -7.58 -4.45 12.60
C ASN A 226 -7.65 -4.89 11.12
N ALA A 227 -8.87 -5.19 10.67
CA ALA A 227 -9.15 -5.60 9.29
C ALA A 227 -8.53 -4.64 8.24
N ARG A 228 -8.55 -3.33 8.50
CA ARG A 228 -8.11 -2.33 7.52
C ARG A 228 -6.65 -2.46 7.18
N LEU A 229 -5.80 -2.85 8.13
CA LEU A 229 -4.37 -3.06 7.90
C LEU A 229 -4.12 -4.17 6.88
N PHE A 230 -4.89 -5.25 6.93
CA PHE A 230 -4.83 -6.33 5.94
C PHE A 230 -5.26 -5.83 4.55
N SER A 231 -6.36 -5.08 4.44
CA SER A 231 -6.78 -4.54 3.14
C SER A 231 -5.77 -3.55 2.54
N ALA A 232 -5.11 -2.75 3.38
CA ALA A 232 -4.06 -1.83 2.95
C ALA A 232 -2.83 -2.59 2.45
N ARG A 233 -2.41 -3.65 3.18
CA ARG A 233 -1.27 -4.48 2.76
C ARG A 233 -1.59 -5.26 1.50
N ALA A 234 -2.81 -5.78 1.37
CA ALA A 234 -3.28 -6.43 0.15
C ALA A 234 -3.17 -5.51 -1.07
N ARG A 235 -3.54 -4.23 -0.94
CA ARG A 235 -3.43 -3.25 -2.04
C ARG A 235 -1.98 -2.98 -2.42
N VAL A 236 -1.08 -2.83 -1.45
CA VAL A 236 0.36 -2.71 -1.70
C VAL A 236 0.88 -3.95 -2.44
N LEU A 237 0.51 -5.14 -1.98
CA LEU A 237 0.89 -6.41 -2.59
C LEU A 237 0.33 -6.56 -4.01
N MET A 238 -0.88 -6.08 -4.30
CA MET A 238 -1.42 -6.03 -5.66
C MET A 238 -0.59 -5.15 -6.60
N HIS A 239 -0.12 -3.99 -6.14
CA HIS A 239 0.75 -3.11 -6.93
C HIS A 239 2.15 -3.70 -7.14
N LEU A 240 2.62 -4.54 -6.22
CA LEU A 240 3.85 -5.33 -6.35
C LEU A 240 3.63 -6.64 -7.14
N GLU A 241 2.44 -6.85 -7.71
CA GLU A 241 2.04 -8.07 -8.43
C GLU A 241 2.16 -9.37 -7.61
N GLN A 242 2.14 -9.27 -6.28
CA GLN A 242 2.14 -10.40 -5.34
C GLN A 242 0.71 -10.86 -5.06
N TRP A 243 0.03 -11.33 -6.12
CA TRP A 243 -1.41 -11.54 -6.13
C TRP A 243 -1.91 -12.55 -5.09
N GLU A 244 -1.21 -13.65 -4.87
CA GLU A 244 -1.59 -14.71 -3.92
C GLU A 244 -1.42 -14.26 -2.46
N LEU A 245 -0.41 -13.43 -2.18
CA LEU A 245 -0.24 -12.81 -0.87
C LEU A 245 -1.36 -11.79 -0.62
N ALA A 246 -1.68 -10.97 -1.61
CA ALA A 246 -2.78 -10.02 -1.53
C ALA A 246 -4.14 -10.73 -1.33
N ALA A 247 -4.37 -11.87 -1.99
CA ALA A 247 -5.61 -12.63 -1.85
C ALA A 247 -5.79 -13.17 -0.43
N ARG A 248 -4.72 -13.65 0.21
CA ARG A 248 -4.74 -14.09 1.62
C ARG A 248 -5.03 -12.94 2.58
N ASP A 249 -4.44 -11.77 2.34
CA ASP A 249 -4.74 -10.58 3.15
C ASP A 249 -6.19 -10.14 2.99
N TYR A 250 -6.77 -10.18 1.79
CA TYR A 250 -8.20 -9.91 1.60
C TYR A 250 -9.09 -10.95 2.29
N LEU A 251 -8.73 -12.24 2.27
CA LEU A 251 -9.48 -13.26 3.03
C LEU A 251 -9.49 -12.95 4.52
N THR A 252 -8.33 -12.60 5.09
CA THR A 252 -8.23 -12.21 6.52
C THR A 252 -9.03 -10.93 6.80
N PHE A 253 -8.93 -9.92 5.93
CA PHE A 253 -9.78 -8.73 5.99
C PHE A 253 -11.26 -9.08 6.01
N SER A 254 -11.71 -10.00 5.16
CA SER A 254 -13.12 -10.40 5.07
C SER A 254 -13.64 -11.03 6.36
N GLU A 255 -12.78 -11.77 7.08
CA GLU A 255 -13.10 -12.40 8.36
C GLU A 255 -13.30 -11.38 9.46
N LEU A 256 -12.37 -10.42 9.54
CA LEU A 256 -12.37 -9.39 10.57
C LEU A 256 -13.43 -8.32 10.32
N ASP A 257 -13.69 -7.95 9.06
CA ASP A 257 -14.64 -6.90 8.69
C ASP A 257 -16.07 -7.40 8.47
N GLU A 258 -16.35 -8.71 8.45
CA GLU A 258 -17.69 -9.26 8.13
C GLU A 258 -18.84 -8.58 8.90
N LYS A 259 -18.58 -8.20 10.17
CA LYS A 259 -19.57 -7.61 11.10
C LYS A 259 -19.47 -6.08 11.28
N GLY A 260 -18.62 -5.38 10.54
CA GLY A 260 -18.51 -3.92 10.67
C GLY A 260 -19.81 -3.16 10.30
N GLY A 261 -19.97 -1.91 10.75
CA GLY A 261 -21.21 -1.15 10.54
C GLY A 261 -21.21 -0.17 9.35
N ASN A 262 -20.07 0.04 8.67
CA ASN A 262 -19.95 1.06 7.62
C ASN A 262 -20.26 0.46 6.25
N ASP A 263 -21.37 0.88 5.64
CA ASP A 263 -21.80 0.47 4.30
C ASP A 263 -21.51 1.52 3.20
N GLY A 264 -20.67 2.51 3.52
CA GLY A 264 -20.33 3.62 2.64
C GLY A 264 -19.47 3.26 1.44
N HIS A 265 -19.19 4.28 0.63
CA HIS A 265 -18.44 4.16 -0.63
C HIS A 265 -17.08 3.48 -0.47
N HIS A 266 -16.32 3.84 0.57
CA HIS A 266 -14.97 3.30 0.79
C HIS A 266 -14.99 1.81 1.17
N ALA A 267 -15.91 1.41 2.04
CA ALA A 267 -16.05 0.02 2.45
C ALA A 267 -16.41 -0.87 1.24
N SER A 268 -17.39 -0.46 0.42
CA SER A 268 -17.78 -1.24 -0.75
C SER A 268 -16.67 -1.38 -1.82
N LEU A 269 -15.81 -0.38 -1.99
CA LEU A 269 -14.67 -0.48 -2.92
C LEU A 269 -13.62 -1.50 -2.46
N ILE A 270 -13.28 -1.51 -1.17
CA ILE A 270 -12.30 -2.47 -0.62
C ILE A 270 -12.81 -3.91 -0.83
N TRP A 271 -14.09 -4.14 -0.54
CA TRP A 271 -14.70 -5.46 -0.73
C TRP A 271 -14.76 -5.86 -2.21
N MET A 272 -15.06 -4.91 -3.11
CA MET A 272 -15.05 -5.14 -4.56
C MET A 272 -13.66 -5.49 -5.10
N ASP A 273 -12.61 -4.81 -4.65
CA ASP A 273 -11.23 -5.12 -5.05
C ASP A 273 -10.81 -6.51 -4.55
N GLY A 274 -11.17 -6.86 -3.30
CA GLY A 274 -10.89 -8.20 -2.77
C GLY A 274 -11.64 -9.29 -3.54
N ALA A 275 -12.92 -9.11 -3.87
CA ALA A 275 -13.68 -10.06 -4.67
C ALA A 275 -13.10 -10.22 -6.09
N ALA A 276 -12.65 -9.12 -6.71
CA ALA A 276 -11.94 -9.16 -7.98
C ALA A 276 -10.64 -9.94 -7.86
N LEU A 277 -9.89 -9.76 -6.77
CA LEU A 277 -8.64 -10.47 -6.60
C LEU A 277 -8.87 -11.97 -6.39
N GLN A 278 -9.85 -12.35 -5.55
CA GLN A 278 -10.21 -13.76 -5.39
C GLN A 278 -10.63 -14.38 -6.73
N ALA A 279 -11.44 -13.67 -7.52
CA ALA A 279 -11.83 -14.14 -8.85
C ALA A 279 -10.64 -14.34 -9.80
N LYS A 280 -9.58 -13.53 -9.65
CA LYS A 280 -8.39 -13.59 -10.50
C LYS A 280 -7.45 -14.75 -10.15
N VAL A 281 -7.20 -15.00 -8.87
CA VAL A 281 -6.08 -15.86 -8.44
C VAL A 281 -6.43 -16.97 -7.48
N ALA A 282 -7.59 -16.90 -6.82
CA ALA A 282 -7.96 -17.91 -5.83
C ALA A 282 -8.66 -19.10 -6.48
N ASP A 283 -8.77 -20.19 -5.73
CA ASP A 283 -9.65 -21.26 -6.14
C ASP A 283 -11.13 -20.82 -6.02
N LEU A 284 -12.03 -21.61 -6.63
CA LEU A 284 -13.44 -21.29 -6.63
C LEU A 284 -14.04 -21.22 -5.21
N LYS A 285 -13.50 -21.98 -4.25
CA LYS A 285 -14.02 -22.03 -2.87
C LYS A 285 -13.70 -20.75 -2.14
N ASP A 286 -12.49 -20.22 -2.27
CA ASP A 286 -12.08 -18.98 -1.63
C ASP A 286 -12.84 -17.77 -2.19
N TYR A 287 -13.05 -17.72 -3.51
CA TYR A 287 -13.93 -16.71 -4.12
C TYR A 287 -15.37 -16.81 -3.58
N GLN A 288 -15.93 -18.02 -3.49
CA GLN A 288 -17.28 -18.23 -2.96
C GLN A 288 -17.40 -17.87 -1.49
N LEU A 289 -16.42 -18.23 -0.66
CA LEU A 289 -16.36 -17.86 0.75
C LEU A 289 -16.29 -16.34 0.93
N TYR A 290 -15.44 -15.68 0.16
CA TYR A 290 -15.34 -14.22 0.17
C TYR A 290 -16.66 -13.57 -0.23
N CYS A 291 -17.31 -14.05 -1.29
CA CYS A 291 -18.63 -13.58 -1.71
C CYS A 291 -19.71 -13.81 -0.65
N HIS A 292 -19.67 -14.95 0.04
CA HIS A 292 -20.60 -15.27 1.12
C HIS A 292 -20.53 -14.25 2.25
N ARG A 293 -19.31 -13.97 2.74
CA ARG A 293 -19.05 -12.96 3.79
C ARG A 293 -19.46 -11.57 3.33
N MET A 294 -19.10 -11.20 2.10
CA MET A 294 -19.45 -9.92 1.49
C MET A 294 -20.98 -9.72 1.41
N LEU A 295 -21.72 -10.74 0.96
CA LEU A 295 -23.17 -10.68 0.87
C LEU A 295 -23.84 -10.75 2.26
N GLY A 296 -23.28 -11.48 3.22
CA GLY A 296 -23.71 -11.44 4.62
C GLY A 296 -23.59 -10.04 5.22
N ARG A 297 -22.47 -9.38 4.94
CA ARG A 297 -22.15 -8.03 5.39
C ARG A 297 -23.05 -6.95 4.81
N PHE A 298 -23.19 -6.92 3.49
CA PHE A 298 -23.87 -5.82 2.78
C PHE A 298 -25.28 -6.14 2.32
N GLY A 299 -25.77 -7.37 2.53
CA GLY A 299 -27.07 -7.83 2.03
C GLY A 299 -28.27 -7.01 2.51
N GLY A 300 -28.13 -6.31 3.65
CA GLY A 300 -29.15 -5.41 4.19
C GLY A 300 -28.98 -3.93 3.81
N SER A 301 -27.93 -3.56 3.08
CA SER A 301 -27.65 -2.15 2.76
C SER A 301 -28.77 -1.54 1.92
N ARG A 302 -29.05 -0.26 2.18
CA ARG A 302 -30.00 0.55 1.41
C ARG A 302 -29.29 1.53 0.47
N ASN A 303 -27.96 1.60 0.52
CA ASN A 303 -27.17 2.45 -0.34
C ASN A 303 -27.10 1.83 -1.75
N LEU A 304 -27.75 2.49 -2.72
CA LEU A 304 -27.90 1.97 -4.08
C LEU A 304 -26.57 1.79 -4.84
N MET A 305 -25.55 2.59 -4.52
CA MET A 305 -24.20 2.42 -5.09
C MET A 305 -23.51 1.20 -4.50
N THR A 306 -23.65 0.99 -3.20
CA THR A 306 -23.04 -0.14 -2.49
C THR A 306 -23.64 -1.45 -2.97
N VAL A 307 -24.97 -1.57 -3.01
CA VAL A 307 -25.65 -2.80 -3.45
C VAL A 307 -25.31 -3.16 -4.91
N GLU A 308 -25.15 -2.18 -5.82
CA GLU A 308 -24.71 -2.41 -7.20
C GLU A 308 -23.32 -3.05 -7.23
N ARG A 309 -22.36 -2.47 -6.52
CA ARG A 309 -20.98 -2.95 -6.46
C ARG A 309 -20.89 -4.35 -5.86
N ILE A 310 -21.59 -4.58 -4.76
CA ILE A 310 -21.58 -5.86 -4.06
C ILE A 310 -22.22 -6.94 -4.93
N ALA A 311 -23.38 -6.66 -5.54
CA ALA A 311 -24.01 -7.57 -6.48
C ALA A 311 -23.07 -7.91 -7.64
N LYS A 312 -22.49 -6.90 -8.29
CA LYS A 312 -21.54 -7.08 -9.39
C LYS A 312 -20.35 -7.95 -9.00
N SER A 313 -19.76 -7.67 -7.83
CA SER A 313 -18.57 -8.36 -7.33
C SER A 313 -18.84 -9.83 -7.05
N ALA A 314 -20.02 -10.15 -6.52
CA ALA A 314 -20.47 -11.51 -6.30
C ALA A 314 -20.82 -12.26 -7.60
N LEU A 315 -20.76 -11.63 -8.77
CA LEU A 315 -21.14 -12.22 -10.06
C LEU A 315 -19.97 -12.30 -11.06
N PHE A 316 -18.73 -11.98 -10.63
CA PHE A 316 -17.53 -12.11 -11.47
C PHE A 316 -17.31 -13.56 -11.95
N HIS A 317 -17.55 -14.54 -11.07
CA HIS A 317 -17.49 -15.96 -11.37
C HIS A 317 -18.70 -16.73 -10.82
N LYS A 318 -18.68 -18.07 -10.95
CA LYS A 318 -19.72 -18.96 -10.45
C LYS A 318 -19.83 -18.84 -8.92
N THR A 319 -20.99 -18.38 -8.47
CA THR A 319 -21.31 -18.20 -7.06
C THR A 319 -22.24 -19.31 -6.57
N ALA A 320 -22.19 -19.63 -5.27
CA ALA A 320 -23.09 -20.60 -4.67
C ALA A 320 -24.57 -20.17 -4.85
N GLU A 321 -25.49 -21.11 -4.99
CA GLU A 321 -26.89 -20.82 -5.34
C GLU A 321 -27.56 -19.85 -4.35
N VAL A 322 -27.37 -20.07 -3.04
CA VAL A 322 -27.91 -19.19 -1.98
C VAL A 322 -27.41 -17.75 -2.12
N ASP A 323 -26.15 -17.58 -2.52
CA ASP A 323 -25.50 -16.28 -2.64
C ASP A 323 -25.79 -15.63 -4.00
N LEU A 324 -25.99 -16.43 -5.05
CA LEU A 324 -26.53 -15.97 -6.33
C LEU A 324 -27.91 -15.34 -6.14
N GLN A 325 -28.81 -15.99 -5.39
CA GLN A 325 -30.13 -15.42 -5.09
C GLN A 325 -30.03 -14.08 -4.33
N LYS A 326 -29.11 -13.95 -3.38
CA LYS A 326 -28.87 -12.68 -2.67
C LYS A 326 -28.33 -11.61 -3.63
N ALA A 327 -27.33 -11.95 -4.44
CA ALA A 327 -26.74 -11.03 -5.41
C ALA A 327 -27.78 -10.54 -6.43
N THR A 328 -28.67 -11.42 -6.91
CA THR A 328 -29.77 -11.03 -7.81
C THR A 328 -30.73 -10.05 -7.14
N LYS A 329 -31.13 -10.29 -5.89
CA LYS A 329 -31.99 -9.34 -5.15
C LYS A 329 -31.34 -7.96 -5.00
N LEU A 330 -30.03 -7.91 -4.75
CA LEU A 330 -29.28 -6.66 -4.68
C LEU A 330 -29.17 -5.98 -6.05
N ALA A 331 -28.95 -6.75 -7.13
CA ALA A 331 -28.93 -6.25 -8.50
C ALA A 331 -30.28 -5.61 -8.87
N GLU A 332 -31.39 -6.28 -8.56
CA GLU A 332 -32.74 -5.75 -8.76
C GLU A 332 -33.01 -4.49 -7.92
N PHE A 333 -32.59 -4.50 -6.65
CA PHE A 333 -32.74 -3.34 -5.79
C PHE A 333 -31.95 -2.13 -6.31
N SER A 334 -30.78 -2.35 -6.92
CA SER A 334 -29.95 -1.29 -7.50
C SER A 334 -30.60 -0.57 -8.68
N LEU A 335 -31.58 -1.18 -9.37
CA LEU A 335 -32.31 -0.57 -10.50
C LEU A 335 -33.14 0.66 -10.10
N ARG A 336 -33.33 0.89 -8.79
CA ARG A 336 -33.90 2.15 -8.29
C ARG A 336 -33.05 3.37 -8.68
N MET A 337 -31.76 3.17 -8.96
CA MET A 337 -30.99 4.14 -9.74
C MET A 337 -31.16 3.85 -11.23
N ASP A 338 -31.79 4.76 -11.95
CA ASP A 338 -31.93 4.67 -13.41
C ASP A 338 -30.63 5.08 -14.10
N TRP A 339 -29.65 4.18 -14.07
CA TRP A 339 -28.32 4.39 -14.64
C TRP A 339 -27.77 3.12 -15.30
N PRO A 340 -26.81 3.22 -16.23
CA PRO A 340 -26.31 2.08 -16.98
C PRO A 340 -25.68 0.98 -16.12
N HIS A 341 -25.05 1.33 -14.99
CA HIS A 341 -24.38 0.37 -14.10
C HIS A 341 -25.37 -0.63 -13.49
N ALA A 342 -26.51 -0.17 -12.95
CA ALA A 342 -27.52 -1.10 -12.41
C ALA A 342 -28.10 -2.01 -13.49
N LYS A 343 -28.32 -1.49 -14.71
CA LYS A 343 -28.81 -2.28 -15.85
C LYS A 343 -27.80 -3.39 -16.22
N PHE A 344 -26.52 -3.06 -16.26
CA PHE A 344 -25.46 -4.06 -16.47
C PHE A 344 -25.46 -5.14 -15.38
N VAL A 345 -25.54 -4.76 -14.11
CA VAL A 345 -25.49 -5.74 -13.00
C VAL A 345 -26.73 -6.62 -12.97
N LYS A 346 -27.91 -6.07 -13.29
CA LYS A 346 -29.13 -6.87 -13.49
C LYS A 346 -28.98 -7.85 -14.66
N ALA A 347 -28.48 -7.40 -15.81
CA ALA A 347 -28.23 -8.29 -16.95
C ALA A 347 -27.28 -9.44 -16.58
N LEU A 348 -26.23 -9.13 -15.81
CA LEU A 348 -25.28 -10.12 -15.35
C LEU A 348 -25.93 -11.15 -14.43
N ALA A 349 -26.76 -10.71 -13.47
CA ALA A 349 -27.50 -11.60 -12.59
C ALA A 349 -28.45 -12.53 -13.37
N ASP A 350 -29.20 -11.99 -14.33
CA ASP A 350 -30.14 -12.75 -15.15
C ASP A 350 -29.43 -13.78 -16.04
N TYR A 351 -28.28 -13.39 -16.62
CA TYR A 351 -27.44 -14.32 -17.37
C TYR A 351 -26.94 -15.48 -16.48
N ARG A 352 -26.48 -15.19 -15.25
CA ARG A 352 -26.04 -16.22 -14.29
C ARG A 352 -27.17 -17.15 -13.84
N LEU A 353 -28.42 -16.68 -13.87
CA LEU A 353 -29.63 -17.49 -13.63
C LEU A 353 -30.12 -18.25 -14.88
N GLY A 354 -29.46 -18.10 -16.03
CA GLY A 354 -29.91 -18.70 -17.29
C GLY A 354 -31.08 -17.97 -17.96
N GLN A 355 -31.49 -16.80 -17.46
CA GLN A 355 -32.59 -15.99 -17.97
C GLN A 355 -32.12 -15.11 -19.14
N THR A 356 -31.68 -15.73 -20.22
CA THR A 356 -30.98 -15.06 -21.33
C THR A 356 -31.82 -14.00 -22.03
N ALA A 357 -33.15 -14.19 -22.13
CA ALA A 357 -34.06 -13.22 -22.75
C ALA A 357 -34.04 -11.87 -22.00
N THR A 358 -34.31 -11.90 -20.69
CA THR A 358 -34.31 -10.71 -19.83
C THR A 358 -32.91 -10.09 -19.73
N ALA A 359 -31.87 -10.93 -19.65
CA ALA A 359 -30.49 -10.45 -19.66
C ALA A 359 -30.15 -9.64 -20.93
N SER A 360 -30.60 -10.10 -22.11
CA SER A 360 -30.39 -9.44 -23.40
C SER A 360 -31.03 -8.05 -23.43
N GLU A 361 -32.25 -7.91 -22.91
CA GLU A 361 -32.95 -6.63 -22.81
C GLU A 361 -32.20 -5.63 -21.94
N PHE A 362 -31.71 -6.05 -20.77
CA PHE A 362 -30.96 -5.16 -19.88
C PHE A 362 -29.57 -4.78 -20.43
N VAL A 363 -28.91 -5.66 -21.18
CA VAL A 363 -27.69 -5.29 -21.93
C VAL A 363 -27.99 -4.19 -22.94
N ASP A 364 -29.05 -4.33 -23.73
CA ASP A 364 -29.44 -3.33 -24.73
C ASP A 364 -29.82 -2.00 -24.08
N GLN A 365 -30.55 -2.02 -22.96
CA GLN A 365 -30.86 -0.82 -22.17
C GLN A 365 -29.62 -0.18 -21.56
N CYS A 366 -28.66 -0.97 -21.06
CA CYS A 366 -27.39 -0.47 -20.56
C CYS A 366 -26.64 0.27 -21.67
N LEU A 367 -26.49 -0.37 -22.83
CA LEU A 367 -25.72 0.17 -23.96
C LEU A 367 -26.38 1.41 -24.58
N SER A 368 -27.72 1.46 -24.63
CA SER A 368 -28.46 2.59 -25.22
C SER A 368 -28.36 3.86 -24.38
N ASN A 369 -28.13 3.73 -23.07
CA ASN A 369 -28.06 4.84 -22.12
C ASN A 369 -26.61 5.16 -21.69
N LEU A 370 -25.59 4.57 -22.34
CA LEU A 370 -24.19 4.80 -21.98
C LEU A 370 -23.77 6.23 -22.31
N PRO A 371 -23.31 7.02 -21.32
CA PRO A 371 -22.63 8.27 -21.61
C PRO A 371 -21.35 7.98 -22.38
N GLY A 372 -20.99 8.83 -23.35
CA GLY A 372 -19.78 8.68 -24.19
C GLY A 372 -18.43 8.66 -23.45
N ARG A 373 -18.42 8.72 -22.11
CA ARG A 373 -17.23 8.72 -21.24
C ARG A 373 -17.09 7.46 -20.37
N GLN A 374 -17.83 6.38 -20.61
CA GLN A 374 -17.76 5.14 -19.80
C GLN A 374 -17.25 3.92 -20.59
N PRO A 375 -15.98 3.93 -21.06
CA PRO A 375 -15.47 2.87 -21.93
C PRO A 375 -15.41 1.49 -21.26
N PHE A 376 -15.18 1.43 -19.93
CA PHE A 376 -15.09 0.14 -19.23
C PHE A 376 -16.44 -0.55 -19.11
N LEU A 377 -17.51 0.20 -18.82
CA LEU A 377 -18.86 -0.37 -18.79
C LEU A 377 -19.30 -0.80 -20.19
N ALA A 378 -18.94 -0.06 -21.23
CA ALA A 378 -19.19 -0.46 -22.62
C ALA A 378 -18.52 -1.79 -22.94
N ILE A 379 -17.25 -2.00 -22.57
CA ILE A 379 -16.55 -3.28 -22.77
C ILE A 379 -17.29 -4.41 -22.04
N GLN A 380 -17.61 -4.19 -20.75
CA GLN A 380 -18.27 -5.19 -19.90
C GLN A 380 -19.63 -5.60 -20.47
N ALA A 381 -20.47 -4.63 -20.83
CA ALA A 381 -21.80 -4.88 -21.38
C ALA A 381 -21.75 -5.56 -22.75
N ASN A 382 -20.78 -5.22 -23.62
CA ASN A 382 -20.60 -5.90 -24.89
C ASN A 382 -20.06 -7.34 -24.70
N LEU A 383 -19.12 -7.59 -23.79
CA LEU A 383 -18.65 -8.96 -23.49
C LEU A 383 -19.81 -9.84 -22.97
N LEU A 384 -20.60 -9.31 -22.03
CA LEU A 384 -21.78 -9.99 -21.51
C LEU A 384 -22.85 -10.21 -22.60
N GLY A 385 -23.10 -9.20 -23.45
CA GLY A 385 -24.00 -9.30 -24.59
C GLY A 385 -23.59 -10.40 -25.57
N ALA A 386 -22.28 -10.54 -25.83
CA ALA A 386 -21.76 -11.63 -26.67
C ALA A 386 -22.03 -13.01 -26.04
N LEU A 387 -21.80 -13.18 -24.73
CA LEU A 387 -22.12 -14.42 -24.02
C LEU A 387 -23.61 -14.76 -24.11
N ILE A 388 -24.49 -13.79 -23.86
CA ILE A 388 -25.94 -13.96 -23.93
C ILE A 388 -26.38 -14.30 -25.36
N ALA A 389 -25.90 -13.57 -26.37
CA ALA A 389 -26.24 -13.82 -27.77
C ALA A 389 -25.79 -15.20 -28.23
N LYS A 390 -24.61 -15.66 -27.78
CA LYS A 390 -24.12 -17.02 -28.03
C LYS A 390 -25.04 -18.06 -27.40
N ALA A 391 -25.45 -17.87 -26.15
CA ALA A 391 -26.39 -18.76 -25.46
C ALA A 391 -27.78 -18.80 -26.13
N GLN A 392 -28.17 -17.73 -26.84
CA GLN A 392 -29.40 -17.64 -27.63
C GLN A 392 -29.23 -18.13 -29.08
N SER A 393 -28.05 -18.59 -29.48
CA SER A 393 -27.71 -18.92 -30.87
C SER A 393 -27.96 -17.76 -31.86
N ASN A 394 -27.81 -16.51 -31.41
CA ASN A 394 -27.95 -15.30 -32.22
C ASN A 394 -26.58 -14.84 -32.74
N GLU A 395 -26.14 -15.42 -33.84
CA GLU A 395 -24.81 -15.18 -34.43
C GLU A 395 -24.58 -13.71 -34.81
N SER A 396 -25.61 -13.03 -35.33
CA SER A 396 -25.52 -11.62 -35.72
C SER A 396 -25.24 -10.70 -34.52
N LYS A 397 -25.99 -10.87 -33.41
CA LYS A 397 -25.74 -10.11 -32.17
C LYS A 397 -24.42 -10.50 -31.53
N PHE A 398 -24.08 -11.79 -31.52
CA PHE A 398 -22.80 -12.28 -30.98
C PHE A 398 -21.61 -11.57 -31.66
N LYS A 399 -21.57 -11.58 -32.99
CA LYS A 399 -20.53 -10.90 -33.77
C LYS A 399 -20.50 -9.40 -33.48
N LEU A 400 -21.65 -8.73 -33.47
CA LEU A 400 -21.76 -7.30 -33.20
C LEU A 400 -21.16 -6.91 -31.84
N TYR A 401 -21.56 -7.60 -30.76
CA TYR A 401 -21.07 -7.27 -29.43
C TYR A 401 -19.59 -7.61 -29.25
N ARG A 402 -19.15 -8.77 -29.77
CA ARG A 402 -17.73 -9.16 -29.72
C ARG A 402 -16.84 -8.12 -30.41
N ASP A 403 -17.18 -7.72 -31.63
CA ASP A 403 -16.36 -6.78 -32.41
C ASP A 403 -16.31 -5.40 -31.72
N ARG A 404 -17.41 -4.96 -31.08
CA ARG A 404 -17.45 -3.74 -30.25
C ARG A 404 -16.60 -3.84 -28.98
N ALA A 405 -16.63 -4.98 -28.28
CA ALA A 405 -15.80 -5.21 -27.10
C ALA A 405 -14.32 -5.18 -27.46
N GLU A 406 -13.92 -5.92 -28.50
CA GLU A 406 -12.52 -5.98 -28.97
C GLU A 406 -12.00 -4.61 -29.40
N SER A 407 -12.79 -3.85 -30.17
CA SER A 407 -12.45 -2.49 -30.58
C SER A 407 -12.18 -1.58 -29.38
N ASN A 408 -13.04 -1.66 -28.35
CA ASN A 408 -12.88 -0.84 -27.15
C ASN A 408 -11.73 -1.29 -26.23
N MET A 409 -11.33 -2.57 -26.27
CA MET A 409 -10.24 -3.11 -25.45
C MET A 409 -8.84 -2.77 -26.00
N ARG A 410 -8.69 -2.60 -27.33
CA ARG A 410 -7.38 -2.39 -27.97
C ARG A 410 -6.66 -1.15 -27.39
N GLY A 411 -5.44 -1.36 -26.89
CA GLY A 411 -4.58 -0.30 -26.35
C GLY A 411 -5.07 0.33 -25.05
N ARG A 412 -6.12 -0.21 -24.42
CA ARG A 412 -6.73 0.40 -23.24
C ARG A 412 -6.02 -0.03 -21.95
N LYS A 413 -5.67 0.96 -21.13
CA LYS A 413 -5.26 0.77 -19.73
C LYS A 413 -6.47 0.89 -18.81
N TYR A 414 -6.58 -0.02 -17.85
CA TYR A 414 -7.68 -0.02 -16.86
C TYR A 414 -7.27 0.79 -15.63
N SER A 415 -8.08 1.79 -15.26
CA SER A 415 -7.83 2.62 -14.08
C SER A 415 -8.31 2.01 -12.76
N TRP A 416 -9.06 0.90 -12.84
CA TRP A 416 -9.57 0.18 -11.68
C TRP A 416 -9.37 -1.32 -11.88
N PHE A 417 -8.76 -1.97 -10.89
CA PHE A 417 -8.43 -3.38 -10.94
C PHE A 417 -9.67 -4.27 -11.18
N HIS A 418 -10.75 -4.04 -10.45
CA HIS A 418 -12.00 -4.79 -10.62
C HIS A 418 -12.61 -4.67 -12.02
N ASN A 419 -12.42 -3.54 -12.72
CA ASN A 419 -12.88 -3.39 -14.10
C ASN A 419 -12.07 -4.24 -15.07
N ARG A 420 -10.77 -4.41 -14.81
CA ARG A 420 -9.91 -5.31 -15.58
C ARG A 420 -10.34 -6.77 -15.35
N VAL A 421 -10.49 -7.17 -14.09
CA VAL A 421 -10.83 -8.57 -13.73
C VAL A 421 -12.14 -9.01 -14.37
N ILE A 422 -13.23 -8.25 -14.22
CA ILE A 422 -14.52 -8.67 -14.81
C ILE A 422 -14.44 -8.81 -16.34
N CYS A 423 -13.70 -7.94 -17.03
CA CYS A 423 -13.48 -8.09 -18.47
C CYS A 423 -12.69 -9.34 -18.80
N GLU A 424 -11.63 -9.63 -18.03
CA GLU A 424 -10.83 -10.86 -18.17
C GLU A 424 -11.69 -12.11 -17.93
N SER A 425 -12.52 -12.13 -16.88
CA SER A 425 -13.43 -13.24 -16.56
C SER A 425 -14.47 -13.48 -17.66
N LEU A 426 -15.19 -12.45 -18.11
CA LEU A 426 -16.19 -12.59 -19.18
C LEU A 426 -15.55 -13.02 -20.52
N LEU A 427 -14.35 -12.50 -20.83
CA LEU A 427 -13.62 -12.90 -22.03
C LEU A 427 -13.15 -14.36 -21.96
N ALA A 428 -12.70 -14.82 -20.79
CA ALA A 428 -12.32 -16.21 -20.58
C ALA A 428 -13.52 -17.16 -20.77
N GLU A 429 -14.69 -16.80 -20.22
CA GLU A 429 -15.93 -17.55 -20.43
C GLU A 429 -16.27 -17.63 -21.93
N LEU A 430 -16.24 -16.49 -22.64
CA LEU A 430 -16.57 -16.42 -24.06
C LEU A 430 -15.71 -17.35 -24.92
N LYS A 431 -14.41 -17.44 -24.60
CA LYS A 431 -13.43 -18.34 -25.23
C LYS A 431 -13.62 -19.80 -24.86
N SER A 432 -13.98 -20.09 -23.62
CA SER A 432 -14.11 -21.45 -23.10
C SER A 432 -15.29 -22.24 -23.69
N GLY A 433 -16.25 -21.54 -24.30
CA GLY A 433 -17.42 -22.16 -24.93
C GLY A 433 -18.43 -22.74 -23.94
N ARG A 434 -18.30 -22.44 -22.65
CA ARG A 434 -19.22 -22.82 -21.58
C ARG A 434 -20.16 -21.69 -21.21
#